data_AF-A0A5C3M553-F1
#
_entry.id   AF-A0A5C3M553-F1
#
_cell.length_a   1.000
_cell.length_b   1.000
_cell.length_c   1.000
_cell.angle_alpha   90.00
_cell.angle_beta   90.00
_cell.angle_gamma   90.00
#
_symmetry.space_group_name_H-M   'P 1'
#
loop_
_entity.id
_entity.type
_entity.pdbx_description
1 polymer ?
#
loop_
_entity_poly.entity_id
_entity_poly.type
_entity_poly.pdbx_seq_one_letter_code
_entity_poly.pdbx_strand_id
1 'polypeptide(L)'
;MRSFLSFSLVATLLTSAGLGALAVPVDECAGMEYCASNFPTDVLVERSSLPSPTVKTARHAWTNAERLVRGLPLKPPTRRDSARRSGPSALPQVEKRGIIEITNTDNGQVIGYVSKNSFSKAQLRYQPAITDAVTVTFSANTGATSLTDARITLVDSDVGAGYPLLGLIQGRDDTNANIASRSFHYLYFGAVAVPGTAPNTPGAAVSNSYTGVTGSQRVAESDVWNIDLTTGSITPQWTNTDGSQPATDLFSQGTALYAGGDSAAFLSRYPSPLTHYTLKFIETTAP
;
A
#
# COMPACT_ATOMS: atom_id res chain seq x y z
N MET A 1 15.44 15.68 57.24
CA MET A 1 16.81 16.27 57.25
C MET A 1 17.82 15.13 57.08
N ARG A 2 18.91 15.37 56.32
CA ARG A 2 19.95 14.43 55.76
C ARG A 2 19.62 14.05 54.30
N SER A 3 20.14 14.68 53.22
CA SER A 3 21.51 15.12 52.81
C SER A 3 22.42 13.91 52.54
N PHE A 4 23.17 13.71 51.43
CA PHE A 4 23.71 14.49 50.29
C PHE A 4 23.83 13.52 49.07
N LEU A 5 23.49 13.86 47.82
CA LEU A 5 24.32 14.50 46.78
C LEU A 5 25.77 13.97 46.64
N SER A 6 26.02 13.15 45.61
CA SER A 6 27.32 13.09 44.90
C SER A 6 27.18 12.35 43.56
N PHE A 7 27.17 13.08 42.45
CA PHE A 7 27.33 12.55 41.09
C PHE A 7 28.69 13.00 40.58
N SER A 8 29.61 12.04 40.38
CA SER A 8 30.91 12.28 39.77
C SER A 8 30.77 12.33 38.25
N LEU A 9 31.13 13.49 37.70
CA LEU A 9 31.29 13.77 36.29
C LEU A 9 32.67 13.24 35.85
N VAL A 10 32.72 12.23 34.98
CA VAL A 10 33.97 11.81 34.31
C VAL A 10 33.88 12.21 32.85
N ALA A 11 34.49 13.34 32.52
CA ALA A 11 34.80 13.76 31.16
C ALA A 11 36.15 13.15 30.76
N THR A 12 36.16 12.31 29.72
CA THR A 12 37.41 11.90 29.06
C THR A 12 37.44 12.48 27.65
N LEU A 13 38.26 13.52 27.48
CA LEU A 13 38.76 13.97 26.19
C LEU A 13 39.79 12.95 25.68
N LEU A 14 39.62 12.47 24.45
CA LEU A 14 40.71 11.93 23.64
C LEU A 14 40.75 12.69 22.32
N THR A 15 41.82 13.47 22.18
CA THR A 15 42.25 14.17 20.97
C THR A 15 43.44 13.43 20.34
N SER A 16 43.63 13.74 19.05
CA SER A 16 44.80 13.47 18.18
C SER A 16 44.83 12.09 17.51
N ALA A 17 45.37 11.92 16.31
CA ALA A 17 45.66 12.79 15.17
C ALA A 17 46.12 11.85 14.03
N GLY A 18 45.72 12.17 12.79
CA GLY A 18 46.50 11.99 11.56
C GLY A 18 46.93 10.57 11.14
N LEU A 19 46.53 10.19 9.92
CA LEU A 19 47.46 9.76 8.86
C LEU A 19 46.68 9.70 7.54
N GLY A 20 47.20 10.40 6.52
CA GLY A 20 46.62 10.46 5.20
C GLY A 20 46.85 9.18 4.39
N ALA A 21 45.96 8.94 3.43
CA ALA A 21 46.21 8.05 2.31
C ALA A 21 45.52 8.62 1.06
N LEU A 22 46.39 9.07 0.14
CA LEU A 22 46.32 9.13 -1.32
C LEU A 22 44.95 8.86 -1.98
N ALA A 23 44.42 9.91 -2.61
CA ALA A 23 43.40 9.79 -3.64
C ALA A 23 44.02 9.19 -4.92
N VAL A 24 43.51 8.04 -5.34
CA VAL A 24 43.75 7.45 -6.65
C VAL A 24 42.51 7.76 -7.51
N PRO A 25 42.66 8.28 -8.74
CA PRO A 25 41.53 8.42 -9.64
C PRO A 25 41.18 7.03 -10.19
N VAL A 26 40.03 6.50 -9.78
CA VAL A 26 39.38 5.37 -10.44
C VAL A 26 38.31 5.90 -11.37
N ASP A 27 38.66 6.02 -12.64
CA ASP A 27 37.72 5.90 -13.75
C ASP A 27 37.42 4.40 -13.89
N GLU A 28 36.32 3.94 -13.30
CA GLU A 28 35.79 2.62 -13.66
C GLU A 28 34.28 2.53 -13.36
N CYS A 29 33.50 2.57 -14.43
CA CYS A 29 32.09 2.23 -14.44
C CYS A 29 31.91 0.75 -14.05
N ALA A 30 31.82 0.45 -12.75
CA ALA A 30 31.52 -0.89 -12.26
C ALA A 30 30.41 -0.82 -11.21
N GLY A 31 29.17 -1.10 -11.63
CA GLY A 31 28.08 -1.35 -10.69
C GLY A 31 26.68 -0.86 -11.08
N MET A 32 26.50 -0.20 -12.23
CA MET A 32 25.15 0.02 -12.78
C MET A 32 24.78 -1.11 -13.72
N GLU A 33 23.97 -2.04 -13.21
CA GLU A 33 23.23 -3.05 -13.97
C GLU A 33 22.09 -2.39 -14.78
N TYR A 34 22.42 -1.42 -15.63
CA TYR A 34 21.52 -0.89 -16.66
C TYR A 34 22.36 -0.37 -17.83
N CYS A 35 22.98 -1.28 -18.57
CA CYS A 35 23.38 -1.01 -19.94
C CYS A 35 22.12 -1.06 -20.82
N ALA A 36 21.49 0.09 -21.01
CA ALA A 36 20.52 0.30 -22.08
C ALA A 36 21.27 0.41 -23.44
N SER A 37 21.63 -0.72 -24.02
CA SER A 37 21.98 -0.80 -25.45
C SER A 37 21.92 -2.25 -25.92
N ASN A 38 20.72 -2.70 -26.29
CA ASN A 38 20.47 -3.75 -27.26
C ASN A 38 18.95 -3.80 -27.51
N PHE A 39 18.46 -2.84 -28.29
CA PHE A 39 17.23 -3.07 -29.05
C PHE A 39 17.64 -3.90 -30.28
N PRO A 40 17.26 -5.18 -30.39
CA PRO A 40 17.21 -5.81 -31.69
C PRO A 40 16.15 -5.06 -32.50
N THR A 41 16.61 -4.23 -33.44
CA THR A 41 15.87 -3.90 -34.65
C THR A 41 15.53 -5.20 -35.37
N ASP A 42 14.34 -5.23 -35.97
CA ASP A 42 13.75 -6.33 -36.76
C ASP A 42 13.04 -7.44 -35.98
N VAL A 43 11.94 -7.07 -35.33
CA VAL A 43 10.75 -7.93 -35.38
C VAL A 43 9.90 -7.45 -36.55
N LEU A 44 9.94 -8.24 -37.63
CA LEU A 44 9.00 -8.15 -38.74
C LEU A 44 7.58 -8.14 -38.17
N VAL A 45 6.93 -6.99 -38.27
CA VAL A 45 5.50 -6.83 -38.02
C VAL A 45 4.79 -7.70 -39.06
N GLU A 46 4.42 -8.91 -38.65
CA GLU A 46 3.46 -9.73 -39.38
C GLU A 46 2.16 -8.92 -39.43
N ARG A 47 1.87 -8.37 -40.61
CA ARG A 47 0.62 -7.69 -40.90
C ARG A 47 -0.50 -8.70 -40.72
N SER A 48 -1.07 -8.71 -39.51
CA SER A 48 -2.38 -9.32 -39.25
C SER A 48 -3.34 -8.80 -40.30
N SER A 49 -3.72 -9.69 -41.22
CA SER A 49 -4.74 -9.42 -42.22
C SER A 49 -6.03 -9.12 -41.45
N LEU A 50 -6.41 -7.84 -41.44
CA LEU A 50 -7.72 -7.42 -40.96
C LEU A 50 -8.77 -8.32 -41.63
N PRO A 51 -9.67 -8.96 -40.85
CA PRO A 51 -10.74 -9.73 -41.45
C PRO A 51 -11.52 -8.80 -42.37
N SER A 52 -11.52 -9.11 -43.67
CA SER A 52 -12.38 -8.44 -44.63
C SER A 52 -13.81 -8.45 -44.07
N PRO A 53 -14.51 -7.31 -44.05
CA PRO A 53 -15.89 -7.28 -43.60
C PRO A 53 -16.66 -8.24 -44.51
N THR A 54 -17.00 -9.40 -43.97
CA THR A 54 -17.91 -10.32 -44.64
C THR A 54 -19.23 -9.57 -44.66
N VAL A 55 -19.51 -8.92 -45.79
CA VAL A 55 -20.84 -8.45 -46.13
C VAL A 55 -21.68 -9.70 -46.16
N LYS A 56 -22.29 -10.04 -45.01
CA LYS A 56 -23.43 -10.92 -45.00
C LYS A 56 -24.41 -10.23 -45.92
N THR A 57 -24.60 -10.77 -47.12
CA THR A 57 -25.74 -10.48 -47.97
C THR A 57 -26.95 -10.89 -47.15
N ALA A 58 -27.38 -9.98 -46.27
CA ALA A 58 -28.61 -10.08 -45.55
C ALA A 58 -29.67 -10.08 -46.65
N ARG A 59 -30.24 -11.26 -46.94
CA ARG A 59 -31.57 -11.32 -47.54
C ARG A 59 -32.38 -10.28 -46.79
N HIS A 60 -32.78 -9.21 -47.48
CA HIS A 60 -33.35 -7.99 -46.91
C HIS A 60 -34.44 -8.36 -45.91
N ALA A 61 -34.07 -8.45 -44.64
CA ALA A 61 -34.97 -8.85 -43.59
C ALA A 61 -35.70 -7.58 -43.16
N TRP A 62 -36.72 -7.18 -43.91
CA TRP A 62 -37.44 -5.91 -43.70
C TRP A 62 -37.76 -5.68 -42.23
N THR A 63 -37.41 -4.51 -41.74
CA THR A 63 -37.75 -4.06 -40.40
C THR A 63 -39.27 -3.95 -40.24
N ASN A 64 -39.77 -3.90 -39.01
CA ASN A 64 -41.21 -3.71 -38.78
C ASN A 64 -41.72 -2.37 -39.36
N ALA A 65 -40.89 -1.33 -39.38
CA ALA A 65 -41.21 -0.06 -40.02
C ALA A 65 -41.41 -0.21 -41.54
N GLU A 66 -40.49 -0.89 -42.23
CA GLU A 66 -40.58 -1.11 -43.69
C GLU A 66 -41.76 -2.01 -44.09
N ARG A 67 -42.18 -2.93 -43.20
CA ARG A 67 -43.36 -3.78 -43.40
C ARG A 67 -44.65 -3.00 -43.27
N LEU A 68 -44.73 -2.09 -42.30
CA LEU A 68 -45.89 -1.22 -42.08
C LEU A 68 -46.13 -0.32 -43.30
N VAL A 69 -45.08 0.29 -43.84
CA VAL A 69 -45.15 1.15 -45.05
C VAL A 69 -45.66 0.38 -46.27
N ARG A 70 -45.43 -0.95 -46.33
CA ARG A 70 -45.86 -1.82 -47.43
C ARG A 70 -47.17 -2.57 -47.17
N GLY A 71 -47.90 -2.22 -46.11
CA GLY A 71 -49.16 -2.90 -45.76
C GLY A 71 -49.00 -4.37 -45.38
N LEU A 72 -47.79 -4.81 -45.01
CA LEU A 72 -47.53 -6.16 -44.54
C LEU A 72 -47.70 -6.27 -43.02
N PRO A 73 -48.13 -7.44 -42.51
CA PRO A 73 -48.25 -7.66 -41.07
C PRO A 73 -46.90 -7.55 -40.36
N LEU A 74 -46.88 -7.02 -39.13
CA LEU A 74 -45.67 -6.88 -38.32
C LEU A 74 -45.02 -8.24 -38.04
N LYS A 75 -43.68 -8.27 -37.93
CA LYS A 75 -42.98 -9.45 -37.41
C LYS A 75 -43.32 -9.64 -35.92
N PRO A 76 -43.49 -10.88 -35.47
CA PRO A 76 -43.71 -11.17 -34.05
C PRO A 76 -42.53 -10.67 -33.21
N PRO A 77 -42.77 -10.25 -31.95
CA PRO A 77 -41.71 -9.82 -31.06
C PRO A 77 -40.75 -10.98 -30.79
N THR A 78 -39.49 -10.82 -31.20
CA THR A 78 -38.43 -11.78 -30.88
C THR A 78 -38.02 -11.58 -29.43
N ARG A 79 -38.28 -12.55 -28.55
CA ARG A 79 -37.70 -12.55 -27.20
C ARG A 79 -36.20 -12.71 -27.34
N ARG A 80 -35.44 -11.66 -26.99
CA ARG A 80 -34.00 -11.80 -26.79
C ARG A 80 -33.82 -12.44 -25.42
N ASP A 81 -33.55 -13.74 -25.39
CA ASP A 81 -33.31 -14.50 -24.14
C ASP A 81 -32.03 -14.05 -23.39
N SER A 82 -31.33 -13.03 -23.90
CA SER A 82 -30.11 -12.49 -23.32
C SER A 82 -30.13 -10.96 -23.23
N ALA A 83 -31.24 -10.35 -22.81
CA ALA A 83 -31.17 -8.95 -22.36
C ALA A 83 -30.20 -8.90 -21.18
N ARG A 84 -28.95 -8.43 -21.44
CA ARG A 84 -27.96 -8.17 -20.39
C ARG A 84 -28.69 -7.33 -19.34
N ARG A 85 -28.87 -7.90 -18.15
CA ARG A 85 -29.40 -7.19 -16.99
C ARG A 85 -28.58 -5.93 -16.86
N SER A 86 -29.22 -4.76 -16.95
CA SER A 86 -28.58 -3.51 -16.56
C SER A 86 -28.15 -3.73 -15.11
N GLY A 87 -26.84 -3.84 -14.88
CA GLY A 87 -26.32 -3.87 -13.54
C GLY A 87 -26.77 -2.61 -12.80
N PRO A 88 -26.92 -2.66 -11.47
CA PRO A 88 -27.13 -1.45 -10.69
C PRO A 88 -26.05 -0.43 -11.06
N SER A 89 -26.45 0.83 -11.22
CA SER A 89 -25.51 1.93 -11.46
C SER A 89 -24.48 1.94 -10.35
N ALA A 90 -23.21 2.12 -10.69
CA ALA A 90 -22.19 2.41 -9.68
C ALA A 90 -22.67 3.62 -8.88
N LEU A 91 -22.71 3.48 -7.56
CA LEU A 91 -22.94 4.64 -6.69
C LEU A 91 -21.83 5.65 -6.96
N PRO A 92 -22.11 6.96 -6.93
CA PRO A 92 -21.07 7.96 -7.06
C PRO A 92 -20.00 7.72 -5.99
N GLN A 93 -18.73 7.74 -6.40
CA GLN A 93 -17.60 7.68 -5.49
C GLN A 93 -17.16 9.09 -5.12
N VAL A 94 -16.80 9.28 -3.86
CA VAL A 94 -16.24 10.52 -3.31
C VAL A 94 -14.85 10.21 -2.81
N GLU A 95 -13.88 11.03 -3.19
CA GLU A 95 -12.53 10.96 -2.63
C GLU A 95 -12.53 11.60 -1.24
N LYS A 96 -11.97 10.86 -0.26
CA LYS A 96 -11.71 11.32 1.09
C LYS A 96 -10.24 11.70 1.21
N ARG A 97 -9.96 12.81 1.89
CA ARG A 97 -8.62 13.36 2.10
C ARG A 97 -8.41 13.69 3.58
N GLY A 98 -7.25 13.34 4.13
CA GLY A 98 -6.99 13.51 5.54
C GLY A 98 -5.59 13.11 5.97
N ILE A 99 -5.43 12.87 7.26
CA ILE A 99 -4.20 12.36 7.90
C ILE A 99 -4.54 11.16 8.78
N ILE A 100 -3.53 10.41 9.23
CA ILE A 100 -3.70 9.26 10.13
C ILE A 100 -3.09 9.58 11.48
N GLU A 101 -3.93 9.71 12.50
CA GLU A 101 -3.58 9.85 13.91
C GLU A 101 -3.26 8.48 14.53
N ILE A 102 -2.30 8.46 15.46
CA ILE A 102 -1.85 7.27 16.17
C ILE A 102 -2.05 7.48 17.67
N THR A 103 -2.80 6.57 18.29
CA THR A 103 -3.17 6.64 19.70
C THR A 103 -2.66 5.43 20.44
N ASN A 104 -1.94 5.63 21.54
CA ASN A 104 -1.49 4.55 22.41
C ASN A 104 -2.69 3.85 23.06
N THR A 105 -2.78 2.53 22.93
CA THR A 105 -3.90 1.73 23.44
C THR A 105 -3.93 1.65 24.97
N ASP A 106 -2.79 1.74 25.63
CA ASP A 106 -2.67 1.51 27.07
C ASP A 106 -3.22 2.69 27.88
N ASN A 107 -3.10 3.91 27.35
CA ASN A 107 -3.49 5.14 28.05
C ASN A 107 -4.41 6.07 27.23
N GLY A 108 -4.71 5.74 25.98
CA GLY A 108 -5.57 6.54 25.10
C GLY A 108 -4.96 7.87 24.63
N GLN A 109 -3.66 8.10 24.86
CA GLN A 109 -3.00 9.33 24.44
C GLN A 109 -2.59 9.28 22.96
N VAL A 110 -2.81 10.38 22.24
CA VAL A 110 -2.26 10.58 20.90
C VAL A 110 -0.74 10.69 21.01
N ILE A 111 -0.02 9.78 20.35
CA ILE A 111 1.45 9.76 20.33
C ILE A 111 2.03 10.39 19.07
N GLY A 112 1.20 10.61 18.05
CA GLY A 112 1.57 11.35 16.85
C GLY A 112 0.71 10.99 15.66
N TYR A 113 1.28 11.18 14.47
CA TYR A 113 0.65 10.93 13.18
C TYR A 113 1.59 10.13 12.30
N VAL A 114 1.04 9.33 11.37
CA VAL A 114 1.87 8.67 10.33
C VAL A 114 2.63 9.76 9.59
N SER A 115 3.96 9.69 9.59
CA SER A 115 4.80 10.78 9.12
C SER A 115 5.01 10.72 7.61
N LYS A 116 5.06 11.90 6.98
CA LYS A 116 5.54 12.04 5.60
C LYS A 116 7.02 11.74 5.43
N ASN A 117 7.79 11.76 6.52
CA ASN A 117 9.22 11.45 6.55
C ASN A 117 9.44 10.04 7.12
N SER A 118 9.96 9.14 6.28
CA SER A 118 10.17 7.72 6.58
C SER A 118 11.57 7.43 7.16
N PHE A 119 11.78 6.19 7.60
CA PHE A 119 13.11 5.66 7.89
C PHE A 119 13.79 5.24 6.60
N SER A 120 14.80 6.02 6.22
CA SER A 120 15.67 5.74 5.07
C SER A 120 14.89 5.49 3.77
N LYS A 121 13.70 6.08 3.60
CA LYS A 121 12.80 5.85 2.44
C LYS A 121 12.27 4.41 2.32
N ALA A 122 12.47 3.56 3.33
CA ALA A 122 12.10 2.15 3.28
C ALA A 122 10.84 1.84 4.09
N GLN A 123 10.73 2.40 5.29
CA GLN A 123 9.68 2.10 6.27
C GLN A 123 9.07 3.38 6.84
N LEU A 124 7.75 3.41 6.99
CA LEU A 124 7.05 4.52 7.64
C LEU A 124 7.24 4.53 9.16
N ARG A 125 7.10 5.72 9.73
CA ARG A 125 7.20 5.98 11.16
C ARG A 125 6.14 6.99 11.56
N TYR A 126 5.96 7.19 12.87
CA TYR A 126 5.14 8.27 13.37
C TYR A 126 5.97 9.45 13.85
N GLN A 127 5.38 10.64 13.83
CA GLN A 127 5.95 11.84 14.45
C GLN A 127 4.89 12.61 15.25
N PRO A 128 5.26 13.26 16.37
CA PRO A 128 4.30 13.96 17.23
C PRO A 128 3.65 15.18 16.55
N ALA A 129 4.38 15.89 15.69
CA ALA A 129 3.92 17.12 15.08
C ALA A 129 2.96 16.85 13.91
N ILE A 130 1.77 17.45 13.94
CA ILE A 130 0.78 17.33 12.86
C ILE A 130 1.29 17.88 11.52
N THR A 131 2.23 18.83 11.53
CA THR A 131 2.86 19.38 10.32
C THR A 131 3.74 18.38 9.58
N ASP A 132 4.15 17.31 10.27
CA ASP A 132 4.93 16.20 9.72
C ASP A 132 4.07 15.00 9.33
N ALA A 133 2.74 15.09 9.49
CA ALA A 133 1.81 14.06 9.07
C ALA A 133 1.77 13.92 7.55
N VAL A 134 1.68 12.69 7.07
CA VAL A 134 1.43 12.39 5.65
C VAL A 134 -0.05 12.63 5.35
N THR A 135 -0.31 13.32 4.24
CA THR A 135 -1.64 13.43 3.67
C THR A 135 -1.98 12.10 2.98
N VAL A 136 -3.16 11.58 3.27
CA VAL A 136 -3.67 10.36 2.64
C VAL A 136 -5.00 10.59 1.92
N THR A 137 -5.25 9.81 0.87
CA THR A 137 -6.55 9.76 0.19
C THR A 137 -7.05 8.34 -0.04
N PHE A 138 -8.37 8.18 -0.11
CA PHE A 138 -9.03 6.94 -0.54
C PHE A 138 -10.42 7.26 -1.11
N SER A 139 -11.00 6.33 -1.88
CA SER A 139 -12.34 6.49 -2.46
C SER A 139 -13.39 5.75 -1.64
N ALA A 140 -14.54 6.38 -1.43
CA ALA A 140 -15.70 5.79 -0.75
C ALA A 140 -16.97 6.00 -1.58
N ASN A 141 -17.91 5.04 -1.54
CA ASN A 141 -19.24 5.26 -2.11
C ASN A 141 -19.98 6.32 -1.28
N THR A 142 -20.74 7.21 -1.92
CA THR A 142 -21.57 8.19 -1.21
C THR A 142 -22.51 7.49 -0.23
N GLY A 143 -22.47 7.90 1.05
CA GLY A 143 -23.28 7.33 2.12
C GLY A 143 -22.75 6.03 2.73
N ALA A 144 -21.58 5.54 2.31
CA ALA A 144 -20.92 4.42 2.98
C ALA A 144 -20.55 4.79 4.43
N THR A 145 -20.76 3.85 5.34
CA THR A 145 -20.37 3.97 6.76
C THR A 145 -19.10 3.20 7.07
N SER A 146 -18.67 2.30 6.17
CA SER A 146 -17.42 1.57 6.28
C SER A 146 -16.86 1.21 4.90
N LEU A 147 -15.56 0.94 4.86
CA LEU A 147 -14.84 0.36 3.74
C LEU A 147 -14.11 -0.90 4.21
N THR A 148 -14.05 -1.89 3.33
CA THR A 148 -13.27 -3.10 3.52
C THR A 148 -12.25 -3.17 2.40
N ASP A 149 -11.05 -3.68 2.70
CA ASP A 149 -9.95 -3.81 1.74
C ASP A 149 -9.65 -2.51 0.98
N ALA A 150 -9.78 -1.38 1.67
CA ALA A 150 -9.59 -0.07 1.10
C ALA A 150 -8.13 0.12 0.68
N ARG A 151 -7.95 0.82 -0.43
CA ARG A 151 -6.64 1.29 -0.88
C ARG A 151 -6.43 2.72 -0.43
N ILE A 152 -5.37 2.94 0.34
CA ILE A 152 -4.98 4.27 0.82
C ILE A 152 -3.77 4.77 0.02
N THR A 153 -3.87 5.98 -0.53
CA THR A 153 -2.80 6.65 -1.28
C THR A 153 -2.08 7.66 -0.38
N LEU A 154 -0.75 7.63 -0.37
CA LEU A 154 0.15 8.59 0.27
C LEU A 154 0.43 9.74 -0.72
N VAL A 155 0.02 10.96 -0.38
CA VAL A 155 0.09 12.10 -1.32
C VAL A 155 1.44 12.81 -1.29
N ASP A 156 2.04 12.99 -0.12
CA ASP A 156 3.21 13.83 0.11
C ASP A 156 4.33 13.12 0.90
N SER A 157 4.39 11.78 0.82
CA SER A 157 5.44 10.97 1.47
C SER A 157 6.80 11.06 0.76
N ASP A 158 7.88 10.99 1.54
CA ASP A 158 9.28 11.00 1.09
C ASP A 158 9.81 9.63 0.61
N VAL A 159 9.02 8.56 0.78
CA VAL A 159 9.36 7.18 0.39
C VAL A 159 9.61 7.07 -1.13
N GLY A 160 9.10 8.03 -1.90
CA GLY A 160 9.40 8.23 -3.32
C GLY A 160 8.15 8.12 -4.18
N ALA A 161 8.10 8.90 -5.26
CA ALA A 161 6.95 9.00 -6.15
C ALA A 161 6.54 7.67 -6.83
N GLY A 162 7.43 6.66 -6.84
CA GLY A 162 7.14 5.33 -7.38
C GLY A 162 6.31 4.42 -6.46
N TYR A 163 6.13 4.79 -5.19
CA TYR A 163 5.43 3.98 -4.19
C TYR A 163 4.31 4.78 -3.50
N PRO A 164 3.19 5.06 -4.20
CA PRO A 164 2.17 5.94 -3.66
C PRO A 164 1.15 5.23 -2.76
N LEU A 165 1.14 3.89 -2.68
CA LEU A 165 0.10 3.17 -1.92
C LEU A 165 0.60 2.83 -0.52
N LEU A 166 -0.15 3.18 0.52
CA LEU A 166 0.13 2.70 1.88
C LEU A 166 -0.11 1.19 1.94
N GLY A 167 0.87 0.44 2.40
CA GLY A 167 0.77 -1.01 2.50
C GLY A 167 1.56 -1.60 3.66
N LEU A 168 1.34 -2.90 3.85
CA LEU A 168 2.11 -3.74 4.75
C LEU A 168 3.13 -4.54 3.95
N ILE A 169 4.36 -4.60 4.45
CA ILE A 169 5.48 -5.28 3.80
C ILE A 169 6.05 -6.31 4.77
N GLN A 170 6.33 -7.52 4.30
CA GLN A 170 6.96 -8.58 5.08
C GLN A 170 8.23 -8.09 5.80
N GLY A 171 8.38 -8.48 7.07
CA GLY A 171 9.53 -8.15 7.91
C GLY A 171 10.84 -8.69 7.36
N ARG A 172 11.95 -8.03 7.70
CA ARG A 172 13.29 -8.42 7.21
C ARG A 172 13.69 -9.82 7.68
N ASP A 173 13.36 -10.13 8.92
CA ASP A 173 13.83 -11.34 9.58
C ASP A 173 12.78 -12.46 9.52
N ASP A 174 11.68 -12.22 8.82
CA ASP A 174 10.62 -13.21 8.62
C ASP A 174 11.12 -14.36 7.75
N THR A 175 10.80 -15.58 8.17
CA THR A 175 11.17 -16.80 7.44
C THR A 175 10.16 -17.15 6.34
N ASN A 176 8.95 -16.59 6.41
CA ASN A 176 7.91 -16.65 5.38
C ASN A 176 6.94 -15.47 5.56
N ALA A 177 5.94 -15.33 4.69
CA ALA A 177 5.00 -14.21 4.71
C ALA A 177 3.83 -14.34 5.69
N ASN A 178 3.74 -15.44 6.44
CA ASN A 178 2.59 -15.70 7.30
C ASN A 178 2.79 -15.09 8.68
N ILE A 179 1.81 -14.33 9.16
CA ILE A 179 1.72 -13.96 10.57
C ILE A 179 0.77 -14.94 11.28
N ALA A 180 0.99 -15.18 12.57
CA ALA A 180 0.12 -16.06 13.36
C ALA A 180 0.37 -15.80 14.85
N SER A 181 -0.53 -16.30 15.70
CA SER A 181 -0.23 -16.43 17.12
C SER A 181 1.06 -17.23 17.32
N ARG A 182 1.87 -16.84 18.31
CA ARG A 182 3.20 -17.39 18.64
C ARG A 182 4.27 -17.24 17.55
N SER A 183 4.00 -16.49 16.48
CA SER A 183 5.00 -16.16 15.46
C SER A 183 5.66 -14.82 15.79
N PHE A 184 6.99 -14.75 15.66
CA PHE A 184 7.70 -13.48 15.76
C PHE A 184 7.64 -12.67 14.45
N HIS A 185 7.01 -13.21 13.40
CA HIS A 185 6.89 -12.51 12.12
C HIS A 185 6.12 -11.20 12.27
N TYR A 186 6.56 -10.20 11.52
CA TYR A 186 6.06 -8.85 11.62
C TYR A 186 6.00 -8.20 10.24
N LEU A 187 5.22 -7.14 10.14
CA LEU A 187 5.02 -6.39 8.91
C LEU A 187 5.48 -4.96 9.14
N TYR A 188 6.26 -4.44 8.22
CA TYR A 188 6.58 -3.03 8.14
C TYR A 188 5.38 -2.27 7.58
N PHE A 189 5.09 -1.10 8.15
CA PHE A 189 4.36 -0.08 7.41
C PHE A 189 5.30 0.50 6.36
N GLY A 190 4.90 0.46 5.11
CA GLY A 190 5.70 0.98 4.00
C GLY A 190 4.81 1.47 2.88
N ALA A 191 5.43 1.63 1.71
CA ALA A 191 4.71 2.04 0.52
C ALA A 191 4.89 1.05 -0.62
N VAL A 192 3.84 0.90 -1.43
CA VAL A 192 3.73 -0.08 -2.50
C VAL A 192 3.49 0.66 -3.82
N ALA A 193 4.12 0.18 -4.90
CA ALA A 193 3.94 0.74 -6.23
C ALA A 193 2.55 0.38 -6.80
N VAL A 194 2.03 1.22 -7.68
CA VAL A 194 0.83 0.88 -8.48
C VAL A 194 1.19 -0.29 -9.42
N PRO A 195 0.32 -1.32 -9.59
CA PRO A 195 -1.09 -1.38 -9.17
C PRO A 195 -1.36 -1.93 -7.77
N GLY A 196 -0.35 -2.16 -6.92
CA GLY A 196 -0.53 -2.75 -5.59
C GLY A 196 -0.91 -4.23 -5.65
N THR A 197 -1.57 -4.71 -4.61
CA THR A 197 -2.20 -6.05 -4.55
C THR A 197 -3.71 -5.94 -4.66
N ALA A 198 -4.38 -7.06 -4.95
CA ALA A 198 -5.83 -7.12 -4.91
C ALA A 198 -6.32 -7.33 -3.46
N PRO A 199 -7.57 -6.92 -3.15
CA PRO A 199 -8.25 -7.26 -1.91
C PRO A 199 -8.25 -8.76 -1.61
N ASN A 200 -8.10 -9.13 -0.33
CA ASN A 200 -8.19 -10.51 0.17
C ASN A 200 -7.29 -11.54 -0.55
N THR A 201 -6.19 -11.11 -1.16
CA THR A 201 -5.19 -12.02 -1.74
C THR A 201 -3.97 -12.09 -0.84
N PRO A 202 -3.33 -13.27 -0.70
CA PRO A 202 -2.08 -13.36 0.04
C PRO A 202 -1.02 -12.39 -0.47
N GLY A 203 -0.13 -11.99 0.43
CA GLY A 203 1.02 -11.15 0.11
C GLY A 203 1.77 -11.60 -1.14
N ALA A 204 1.98 -10.64 -2.05
CA ALA A 204 2.58 -10.89 -3.35
C ALA A 204 3.94 -10.18 -3.48
N ALA A 205 4.80 -10.71 -4.34
CA ALA A 205 6.09 -10.12 -4.68
C ALA A 205 5.91 -8.89 -5.60
N VAL A 206 5.32 -7.82 -5.08
CA VAL A 206 5.10 -6.54 -5.76
C VAL A 206 6.16 -5.52 -5.37
N SER A 207 6.45 -4.57 -6.27
CA SER A 207 7.38 -3.48 -6.01
C SER A 207 6.94 -2.66 -4.79
N ASN A 208 7.83 -2.54 -3.80
CA ASN A 208 7.59 -1.85 -2.54
C ASN A 208 8.83 -1.08 -2.10
N SER A 209 8.64 -0.14 -1.18
CA SER A 209 9.66 0.78 -0.70
C SER A 209 10.85 0.08 -0.04
N TYR A 210 10.58 -0.94 0.78
CA TYR A 210 11.64 -1.68 1.46
C TYR A 210 12.55 -2.41 0.46
N THR A 211 11.95 -3.16 -0.46
CA THR A 211 12.70 -3.84 -1.53
C THR A 211 13.42 -2.84 -2.43
N GLY A 212 12.77 -1.71 -2.76
CA GLY A 212 13.37 -0.66 -3.58
C GLY A 212 14.63 -0.05 -2.96
N VAL A 213 14.65 0.17 -1.64
CA VAL A 213 15.80 0.74 -0.93
C VAL A 213 16.87 -0.30 -0.61
N THR A 214 16.49 -1.50 -0.21
CA THR A 214 17.44 -2.51 0.32
C THR A 214 17.92 -3.51 -0.72
N GLY A 215 17.27 -3.59 -1.88
CA GLY A 215 17.49 -4.65 -2.87
C GLY A 215 17.01 -6.04 -2.42
N SER A 216 16.50 -6.18 -1.19
CA SER A 216 16.00 -7.45 -0.67
C SER A 216 14.52 -7.63 -1.00
N GLN A 217 14.20 -8.64 -1.81
CA GLN A 217 12.83 -8.94 -2.19
C GLN A 217 11.97 -9.27 -0.95
N ARG A 218 10.84 -8.57 -0.81
CA ARG A 218 9.83 -8.79 0.22
C ARG A 218 8.45 -8.79 -0.42
N VAL A 219 7.55 -9.59 0.11
CA VAL A 219 6.15 -9.52 -0.30
C VAL A 219 5.44 -8.37 0.41
N ALA A 220 4.39 -7.85 -0.21
CA ALA A 220 3.60 -6.76 0.33
C ALA A 220 2.11 -6.91 -0.01
N GLU A 221 1.26 -6.18 0.71
CA GLU A 221 -0.16 -6.00 0.43
C GLU A 221 -0.55 -4.52 0.59
N SER A 222 -1.35 -3.97 -0.34
CA SER A 222 -1.80 -2.56 -0.32
C SER A 222 -3.29 -2.37 0.00
N ASP A 223 -4.11 -3.38 -0.27
CA ASP A 223 -5.57 -3.32 -0.18
C ASP A 223 -6.04 -4.07 1.07
N VAL A 224 -5.47 -3.68 2.22
CA VAL A 224 -5.61 -4.37 3.52
C VAL A 224 -6.33 -3.54 4.58
N TRP A 225 -6.82 -2.36 4.21
CA TRP A 225 -7.29 -1.38 5.18
C TRP A 225 -8.81 -1.44 5.33
N ASN A 226 -9.28 -1.80 6.52
CA ASN A 226 -10.68 -1.63 6.89
C ASN A 226 -10.85 -0.27 7.56
N ILE A 227 -11.84 0.51 7.12
CA ILE A 227 -12.06 1.87 7.60
C ILE A 227 -13.51 2.00 8.05
N ASP A 228 -13.74 2.34 9.32
CA ASP A 228 -15.03 2.80 9.80
C ASP A 228 -15.14 4.31 9.53
N LEU A 229 -15.97 4.69 8.57
CA LEU A 229 -16.14 6.08 8.14
C LEU A 229 -16.93 6.92 9.15
N THR A 230 -17.55 6.30 10.15
CA THR A 230 -18.26 6.99 11.23
C THR A 230 -17.31 7.40 12.33
N THR A 231 -16.39 6.52 12.72
CA THR A 231 -15.43 6.77 13.82
C THR A 231 -14.06 7.24 13.33
N GLY A 232 -13.75 7.01 12.05
CA GLY A 232 -12.42 7.16 11.47
C GLY A 232 -11.48 6.00 11.80
N SER A 233 -11.92 4.96 12.51
CA SER A 233 -11.02 3.85 12.89
C SER A 233 -10.47 3.15 11.65
N ILE A 234 -9.16 2.93 11.61
CA ILE A 234 -8.47 2.16 10.56
C ILE A 234 -7.90 0.89 11.20
N THR A 235 -8.20 -0.27 10.62
CA THR A 235 -7.61 -1.55 11.02
C THR A 235 -7.04 -2.27 9.80
N PRO A 236 -5.79 -2.76 9.86
CA PRO A 236 -5.26 -3.62 8.81
C PRO A 236 -5.79 -5.05 8.93
N GLN A 237 -5.82 -5.76 7.81
CA GLN A 237 -6.00 -7.21 7.77
C GLN A 237 -5.04 -7.83 6.76
N TRP A 238 -4.02 -8.56 7.25
CA TRP A 238 -3.10 -9.31 6.40
C TRP A 238 -3.69 -10.66 5.98
N THR A 239 -3.40 -11.11 4.76
CA THR A 239 -3.82 -12.42 4.25
C THR A 239 -2.61 -13.36 4.14
N ASN A 240 -2.61 -14.43 4.93
CA ASN A 240 -1.56 -15.45 4.87
C ASN A 240 -1.63 -16.24 3.54
N THR A 241 -0.54 -16.94 3.22
CA THR A 241 -0.41 -17.79 2.01
C THR A 241 -1.45 -18.91 1.89
N ASP A 242 -2.04 -19.34 3.00
CA ASP A 242 -3.14 -20.33 3.05
C ASP A 242 -4.54 -19.68 2.97
N GLY A 243 -4.61 -18.36 2.81
CA GLY A 243 -5.84 -17.57 2.79
C GLY A 243 -6.38 -17.23 4.19
N SER A 244 -5.71 -17.65 5.27
CA SER A 244 -6.12 -17.28 6.63
C SER A 244 -5.85 -15.80 6.90
N GLN A 245 -6.72 -15.19 7.71
CA GLN A 245 -6.67 -13.78 8.09
C GLN A 245 -6.65 -13.68 9.62
N PRO A 246 -5.50 -13.94 10.26
CA PRO A 246 -5.38 -13.85 11.71
C PRO A 246 -5.56 -12.40 12.19
N ALA A 247 -5.85 -12.22 13.47
CA ALA A 247 -5.87 -10.90 14.09
C ALA A 247 -4.50 -10.22 13.89
N THR A 248 -4.53 -8.97 13.41
CA THR A 248 -3.33 -8.17 13.15
C THR A 248 -3.17 -7.16 14.28
N ASP A 249 -2.17 -7.38 15.13
CA ASP A 249 -1.78 -6.49 16.21
C ASP A 249 -0.93 -5.33 15.66
N LEU A 250 -1.07 -4.15 16.26
CA LEU A 250 -0.40 -2.92 15.87
C LEU A 250 0.49 -2.44 17.02
N PHE A 251 1.78 -2.35 16.75
CA PHE A 251 2.77 -1.98 17.76
C PHE A 251 3.95 -1.25 17.14
N SER A 252 4.67 -0.51 17.98
CA SER A 252 5.84 0.27 17.58
C SER A 252 7.04 -0.03 18.47
N GLN A 253 8.24 0.12 17.91
CA GLN A 253 9.49 0.21 18.66
C GLN A 253 10.17 1.53 18.31
N GLY A 254 10.33 2.41 19.30
CA GLY A 254 10.64 3.81 19.03
C GLY A 254 9.52 4.45 18.20
N THR A 255 9.86 5.10 17.08
CA THR A 255 8.84 5.68 16.18
C THR A 255 8.48 4.78 14.99
N ALA A 256 9.13 3.63 14.86
CA ALA A 256 8.91 2.71 13.75
C ALA A 256 7.58 1.96 13.92
N LEU A 257 6.78 1.96 12.87
CA LEU A 257 5.45 1.34 12.87
C LEU A 257 5.54 -0.09 12.35
N TYR A 258 4.94 -1.01 13.12
CA TYR A 258 4.85 -2.43 12.79
C TYR A 258 3.41 -2.93 12.93
N ALA A 259 3.15 -4.05 12.26
CA ALA A 259 2.01 -4.92 12.52
C ALA A 259 2.50 -6.37 12.69
N GLY A 260 1.69 -7.26 13.25
CA GLY A 260 2.06 -8.67 13.37
C GLY A 260 0.95 -9.53 13.96
N GLY A 261 1.17 -10.85 14.05
CA GLY A 261 0.20 -11.78 14.62
C GLY A 261 0.34 -12.01 16.13
N ASP A 262 1.53 -11.71 16.69
CA ASP A 262 1.85 -11.88 18.10
C ASP A 262 3.02 -10.96 18.50
N SER A 263 2.69 -9.79 19.03
CA SER A 263 3.69 -8.82 19.49
C SER A 263 4.52 -9.30 20.69
N ALA A 264 4.00 -10.23 21.51
CA ALA A 264 4.77 -10.80 22.61
C ALA A 264 5.86 -11.76 22.10
N ALA A 265 5.55 -12.58 21.10
CA ALA A 265 6.54 -13.40 20.40
C ALA A 265 7.59 -12.53 19.69
N PHE A 266 7.15 -11.42 19.05
CA PHE A 266 8.06 -10.43 18.49
C PHE A 266 8.97 -9.80 19.55
N LEU A 267 8.44 -9.34 20.69
CA LEU A 267 9.21 -8.76 21.80
C LEU A 267 10.23 -9.75 22.38
N SER A 268 9.87 -11.04 22.46
CA SER A 268 10.79 -12.07 22.92
C SER A 268 11.99 -12.25 21.98
N ARG A 269 11.83 -11.96 20.68
CA ARG A 269 12.89 -12.01 19.67
C ARG A 269 13.69 -10.71 19.62
N TYR A 270 13.02 -9.57 19.75
CA TYR A 270 13.59 -8.22 19.69
C TYR A 270 13.28 -7.46 20.99
N PRO A 271 14.14 -7.56 22.02
CA PRO A 271 13.84 -7.10 23.38
C PRO A 271 13.98 -5.58 23.54
N SER A 272 13.24 -4.82 22.74
CA SER A 272 13.06 -3.37 22.87
C SER A 272 11.60 -3.06 23.24
N PRO A 273 11.33 -2.06 24.10
CA PRO A 273 9.97 -1.74 24.54
C PRO A 273 9.00 -1.55 23.38
N LEU A 274 7.82 -2.18 23.49
CA LEU A 274 6.73 -1.99 22.55
C LEU A 274 5.78 -0.90 23.04
N THR A 275 5.19 -0.18 22.10
CA THR A 275 3.99 0.64 22.34
C THR A 275 2.91 0.20 21.36
N HIS A 276 1.82 -0.35 21.90
CA HIS A 276 0.65 -0.72 21.12
C HIS A 276 -0.16 0.52 20.77
N TYR A 277 -0.77 0.52 19.59
CA TYR A 277 -1.51 1.68 19.11
C TYR A 277 -2.72 1.33 18.25
N THR A 278 -3.61 2.31 18.10
CA THR A 278 -4.68 2.31 17.09
C THR A 278 -4.44 3.42 16.07
N LEU A 279 -5.04 3.25 14.90
CA LEU A 279 -5.00 4.22 13.81
C LEU A 279 -6.37 4.87 13.63
N LYS A 280 -6.38 6.18 13.40
CA LYS A 280 -7.61 6.94 13.15
C LYS A 280 -7.42 7.92 12.00
N PHE A 281 -8.25 7.80 10.98
CA PHE A 281 -8.39 8.79 9.92
C PHE A 281 -9.02 10.07 10.47
N ILE A 282 -8.36 11.20 10.23
CA ILE A 282 -8.88 12.54 10.49
C ILE A 282 -9.06 13.23 9.15
N GLU A 283 -10.31 13.40 8.73
CA GLU A 283 -10.65 14.09 7.48
C GLU A 283 -10.19 15.56 7.58
N THR A 284 -9.43 16.01 6.59
CA THR A 284 -9.01 17.41 6.49
C THR A 284 -9.74 18.04 5.33
N THR A 285 -10.23 19.26 5.53
CA THR A 285 -10.74 20.05 4.41
C THR A 285 -9.60 20.23 3.40
N ALA A 286 -9.87 19.98 2.13
CA ALA A 286 -8.95 20.37 1.07
C ALA A 286 -8.63 21.87 1.25
N PRO A 287 -7.35 22.28 1.18
CA PRO A 287 -6.97 23.68 1.28
C PRO A 287 -7.63 24.52 0.18
#